data_AF-A0A954G130-F1
#
_entry.id   AF-A0A954G130-F1
#
_cell.length_a   1.000
_cell.length_b   1.000
_cell.length_c   1.000
_cell.angle_alpha   90.00
_cell.angle_beta   90.00
_cell.angle_gamma   90.00
#
_symmetry.space_group_name_H-M   'P 1'
#
loop_
_entity.id
_entity.type
_entity.pdbx_description
1 polymer ?
#
loop_
_entity_poly.entity_id
_entity_poly.type
_entity_poly.pdbx_seq_one_letter_code
_entity_poly.pdbx_strand_id
1 'polypeptide(L)' 'MSQQSVIEQPGPVFVERRQRDAGAASSQSERRQFRDGDRSARPEVAELANAVDDYKIAHHRRFITFEELFDVMASLGYHK' A
#
# COMPACT_ATOMS: atom_id res chain seq x y z
N MET A 1 57.66 29.50 -6.09
CA MET A 1 57.23 28.37 -5.23
C MET A 1 55.95 28.80 -4.53
N SER A 2 54.80 28.39 -5.04
CA SER A 2 53.49 28.81 -4.50
C SER A 2 52.95 27.68 -3.63
N GLN A 3 52.88 27.93 -2.33
CA GLN A 3 52.40 26.98 -1.32
C GLN A 3 50.87 26.95 -1.37
N GLN A 4 50.30 25.75 -1.55
CA GLN A 4 48.86 25.53 -1.58
C GLN A 4 48.39 25.15 -0.16
N SER A 5 47.62 26.01 0.48
CA SER A 5 47.02 25.77 1.78
C SER A 5 45.82 24.82 1.65
N VAL A 6 45.92 23.65 2.28
CA VAL A 6 44.83 22.67 2.39
C VAL A 6 43.82 23.19 3.41
N ILE A 7 42.56 23.33 2.99
CA ILE A 7 41.44 23.76 3.82
C ILE A 7 40.85 22.49 4.45
N GLU A 8 41.01 22.33 5.76
CA GLU A 8 40.44 21.20 6.50
C GLU A 8 38.92 21.37 6.61
N GLN A 9 38.15 20.46 5.99
CA GLN A 9 36.70 20.46 6.12
C GLN A 9 36.30 19.88 7.48
N PRO A 10 35.44 20.55 8.26
CA PRO A 10 34.90 19.96 9.49
C PRO A 10 34.06 18.72 9.13
N GLY A 11 34.46 17.56 9.65
CA GLY A 11 33.78 16.29 9.40
C GLY A 11 32.31 16.28 9.88
N PRO A 12 31.45 15.43 9.29
CA PRO A 12 30.04 15.40 9.64
C PRO A 12 29.83 14.99 11.10
N VAL A 13 29.10 15.81 11.85
CA VAL A 13 28.67 15.49 13.21
C VAL A 13 27.79 14.23 13.21
N PHE A 14 28.17 13.23 14.01
CA PHE A 14 27.42 11.98 14.16
C PHE A 14 26.14 12.24 14.96
N VAL A 15 24.98 12.10 14.30
CA VAL A 15 23.66 12.23 14.94
C VAL A 15 23.14 10.85 15.31
N GLU A 16 23.00 10.58 16.61
CA GLU A 16 22.42 9.32 17.11
C GLU A 16 20.90 9.29 16.85
N ARG A 17 20.49 8.55 15.83
CA ARG A 17 19.08 8.46 15.38
C ARG A 17 18.13 7.72 16.33
N ARG A 18 18.62 7.09 17.39
CA ARG A 18 17.80 6.24 18.27
C ARG A 18 17.13 7.01 19.40
N GLN A 19 17.46 8.29 19.58
CA GLN A 19 17.05 9.07 20.76
C GLN A 19 15.88 10.05 20.52
N ARG A 20 15.33 10.10 19.30
CA ARG A 20 14.00 10.70 19.02
C ARG A 20 13.16 9.55 18.46
N ASP A 21 12.09 9.05 19.08
CA ASP A 21 11.01 9.76 19.73
C ASP A 21 10.25 8.74 20.61
N ALA A 22 10.37 8.83 21.95
CA ALA A 22 9.56 8.04 22.87
C ALA A 22 8.20 8.71 23.16
N GLY A 23 7.77 9.65 22.30
CA GLY A 23 6.58 10.50 22.51
C GLY A 23 5.51 10.43 21.43
N ALA A 24 5.71 9.74 20.31
CA ALA A 24 4.72 9.68 19.23
C ALA A 24 3.77 8.47 19.36
N ALA A 25 3.04 8.38 20.47
CA ALA A 25 1.83 7.55 20.56
C ALA A 25 0.62 8.24 19.92
N SER A 26 0.82 8.97 18.80
CA SER A 26 -0.23 9.68 18.09
C SER A 26 -0.45 9.05 16.73
N SER A 27 -1.59 8.35 16.63
CA SER A 27 -2.15 7.69 15.45
C SER A 27 -1.30 6.56 14.88
N GLN A 28 -1.79 5.33 15.05
CA GLN A 28 -1.54 4.27 14.08
C GLN A 28 -2.00 4.80 12.73
N SER A 29 -1.08 5.47 12.01
CA SER A 29 -1.29 5.84 10.63
C SER A 29 -1.62 4.54 9.91
N GLU A 30 -2.81 4.49 9.34
CA GLU A 30 -3.25 3.35 8.59
C GLU A 30 -2.19 3.07 7.52
N ARG A 31 -1.45 1.96 7.66
CA ARG A 31 -0.33 1.58 6.78
C ARG A 31 -0.83 1.12 5.41
N ARG A 32 -1.93 1.68 4.92
CA ARG A 32 -2.47 1.47 3.59
C ARG A 32 -2.18 2.73 2.79
N GLN A 33 -0.98 2.77 2.19
CA GLN A 33 -0.62 3.83 1.25
C GLN A 33 -1.47 3.83 -0.03
N PHE A 34 -2.31 2.82 -0.24
CA PHE A 34 -3.21 2.70 -1.39
C PHE A 34 -4.67 2.59 -0.91
N ARG A 35 -5.11 3.49 -0.03
CA ARG A 35 -6.46 3.39 0.53
C ARG A 35 -7.57 3.83 -0.42
N ASP A 36 -7.28 4.38 -1.59
CA ASP A 36 -8.31 4.80 -2.54
C ASP A 36 -7.90 4.44 -3.97
N GLY A 37 -7.89 3.14 -4.28
CA GLY A 37 -7.96 2.69 -5.66
C GLY A 37 -9.39 2.90 -6.14
N ASP A 38 -9.61 3.97 -6.91
CA ASP A 38 -10.85 4.40 -7.58
C ASP A 38 -11.99 3.36 -7.51
N ARG A 39 -12.76 3.38 -6.41
CA ARG A 39 -13.97 2.56 -6.32
C ARG A 39 -14.93 3.15 -7.33
N SER A 40 -15.19 2.40 -8.39
CA SER A 40 -16.02 2.82 -9.52
C SER A 40 -17.24 3.61 -9.05
N ALA A 41 -17.52 4.73 -9.71
CA ALA A 41 -18.70 5.56 -9.44
C ALA A 41 -20.03 4.80 -9.60
N ARG A 42 -20.02 3.63 -10.25
CA ARG A 42 -21.19 2.76 -10.40
C ARG A 42 -21.27 1.77 -9.23
N PRO A 43 -22.41 1.70 -8.52
CA PRO A 43 -22.57 0.81 -7.37
C PRO A 43 -22.42 -0.67 -7.73
N GLU A 44 -22.92 -1.07 -8.90
CA GLU A 44 -22.83 -2.44 -9.42
C GLU A 44 -21.38 -2.91 -9.57
N VAL A 45 -20.49 -1.99 -9.99
CA VAL A 45 -19.07 -2.32 -10.18
C VAL A 45 -18.36 -2.42 -8.82
N ALA A 46 -18.76 -1.60 -7.84
CA ALA A 46 -18.24 -1.69 -6.49
C ALA A 46 -18.66 -3.00 -5.80
N GLU A 47 -19.90 -3.45 -6.02
CA GLU A 47 -20.40 -4.73 -5.54
C GLU A 47 -19.59 -5.90 -6.11
N LEU A 48 -19.38 -5.92 -7.43
CA LEU A 48 -18.52 -6.93 -8.07
C LEU A 48 -17.09 -6.92 -7.52
N ALA A 49 -16.49 -5.73 -7.34
CA ALA A 49 -15.14 -5.61 -6.81
C ALA A 49 -15.04 -6.19 -5.39
N ASN A 50 -16.02 -5.90 -4.52
CA ASN A 50 -16.06 -6.46 -3.17
C ASN A 50 -16.21 -8.00 -3.20
N ALA A 51 -17.11 -8.52 -4.03
CA ALA A 51 -17.32 -9.96 -4.14
C ALA A 51 -16.06 -10.70 -4.63
N VAL A 52 -15.31 -10.11 -5.58
CA VAL A 52 -14.03 -10.67 -6.05
C VAL A 52 -12.97 -10.65 -4.95
N ASP A 53 -12.87 -9.57 -4.18
CA ASP A 53 -11.91 -9.50 -3.08
C ASP A 53 -12.26 -10.47 -1.95
N ASP A 54 -13.53 -10.64 -1.61
CA ASP A 54 -13.99 -11.64 -0.64
C ASP A 54 -13.67 -13.06 -1.10
N TYR A 55 -13.89 -13.36 -2.39
CA TYR A 55 -13.53 -14.64 -2.99
C TYR A 55 -12.02 -14.91 -2.88
N LYS A 56 -11.19 -13.92 -3.21
CA LYS A 56 -9.73 -14.03 -3.12
C LYS A 56 -9.25 -14.31 -1.69
N ILE A 57 -9.86 -13.66 -0.70
CA ILE A 57 -9.56 -13.88 0.72
C ILE A 57 -9.98 -15.30 1.13
N ALA A 58 -11.20 -15.71 0.79
CA ALA A 58 -11.74 -17.03 1.14
C ALA A 58 -10.91 -18.18 0.55
N HIS A 59 -10.31 -17.98 -0.63
CA HIS A 59 -9.53 -19.01 -1.32
C HIS A 59 -8.01 -18.82 -1.16
N HIS A 60 -7.58 -17.84 -0.35
CA HIS A 60 -6.17 -17.50 -0.11
C HIS A 60 -5.36 -17.29 -1.40
N ARG A 61 -5.98 -16.68 -2.42
CA ARG A 61 -5.36 -16.43 -3.72
C ARG A 61 -5.01 -14.95 -3.89
N ARG A 62 -3.88 -14.69 -4.58
CA ARG A 62 -3.50 -13.33 -4.99
C ARG A 62 -4.16 -12.91 -6.31
N PHE A 63 -4.47 -13.86 -7.18
CA PHE A 63 -5.07 -13.66 -8.50
C PHE A 63 -6.24 -14.62 -8.70
N ILE A 64 -7.26 -14.21 -9.45
CA ILE A 64 -8.44 -15.02 -9.81
C ILE A 64 -8.35 -15.40 -11.29
N THR A 65 -8.76 -16.62 -11.64
CA THR A 65 -8.89 -17.08 -13.03
C THR A 65 -10.21 -16.60 -13.65
N PHE A 66 -10.35 -16.71 -14.98
CA PHE A 66 -11.58 -16.31 -15.66
C PHE A 66 -12.79 -17.18 -15.28
N GLU A 67 -12.57 -18.46 -14.98
CA GLU A 67 -13.61 -19.38 -14.54
C GLU A 67 -14.11 -18.98 -13.15
N GLU A 68 -13.19 -18.76 -12.20
CA GLU A 68 -13.54 -18.30 -10.86
C GLU A 68 -14.20 -16.92 -10.87
N LEU A 69 -13.77 -16.01 -11.77
CA LEU A 69 -14.44 -14.72 -11.95
C LEU A 69 -15.87 -14.90 -12.44
N PHE A 70 -16.12 -15.86 -13.33
CA PHE A 70 -17.46 -16.20 -13.79
C PHE A 70 -18.31 -16.75 -12.64
N ASP A 71 -17.77 -17.61 -11.79
CA ASP A 71 -18.47 -18.12 -10.61
C ASP A 71 -18.88 -16.98 -9.65
N VAL A 72 -18.00 -16.00 -9.44
CA VAL A 72 -18.32 -14.80 -8.66
C VAL A 72 -19.45 -14.00 -9.32
N MET A 73 -19.40 -13.77 -10.63
CA MET A 73 -20.47 -13.07 -11.35
C MET A 73 -21.81 -13.84 -11.29
N ALA A 74 -21.78 -15.16 -11.44
CA ALA A 74 -22.96 -16.01 -11.33
C ALA A 74 -23.55 -15.98 -9.91
N SER A 75 -22.71 -15.91 -8.87
CA SER A 75 -23.17 -15.78 -7.47
C SER A 75 -23.91 -14.46 -7.19
N LEU A 76 -23.57 -13.40 -7.93
CA LEU A 76 -24.27 -12.11 -7.90
C LEU A 76 -25.57 -12.09 -8.72
N GLY A 77 -25.93 -13.21 -9.36
CA GLY A 77 -27.14 -13.33 -10.17
C GLY A 77 -26.94 -12.97 -11.65
N TYR A 78 -25.70 -12.85 -12.12
CA TYR A 78 -25.46 -12.73 -13.56
C TYR A 78 -25.74 -14.06 -14.27
N HIS A 79 -26.76 -14.04 -15.13
CA HIS A 79 -27.09 -15.14 -16.03
C HIS A 79 -27.26 -14.57 -17.44
N LYS A 80 -26.67 -15.24 -18.43
CA LYS A 80 -26.79 -14.85 -19.84
C LYS A 80 -28.10 -15.32 -20.45
#